data_AF-A0A2Z5CVV8-F1
#
_entry.id   AF-A0A2Z5CVV8-F1
#
_cell.length_a   1.000
_cell.length_b   1.000
_cell.length_c   1.000
_cell.angle_alpha   90.00
_cell.angle_beta   90.00
_cell.angle_gamma   90.00
#
_symmetry.space_group_name_H-M   'P 1'
#
loop_
_entity.id
_entity.type
_entity.pdbx_description
1 polymer ?
#
loop_
_entity_poly.entity_id
_entity_poly.type
_entity_poly.pdbx_seq_one_letter_code
_entity_poly.pdbx_strand_id
1 'polypeptide(L)'
;VLGLWVPLLAIFLLGISQAHPIPDSSPLLQFGGQVRHRHLYTDDNQDTEVHLEIREDGTVVGTTHRSPESLLELKALKPGVIQILGVKASRFLCQQPDGTLYGSPHFDPEACSFRELLLEDGYNVY
;
A
#
# COMPACT_ATOMS: atom_id res chain seq x y z
N VAL A 1 35.58 -25.01 46.22
CA VAL A 1 34.19 -25.39 45.83
C VAL A 1 33.48 -24.22 45.12
N LEU A 2 34.09 -23.60 44.11
CA LEU A 2 33.52 -22.40 43.46
C LEU A 2 33.73 -22.32 41.93
N GLY A 3 34.19 -23.40 41.29
CA GLY A 3 34.57 -23.40 39.86
C GLY A 3 33.63 -24.16 38.92
N LEU A 4 32.77 -25.05 39.44
CA LEU A 4 31.92 -25.93 38.61
C LEU A 4 30.59 -25.29 38.15
N TRP A 5 30.17 -24.18 38.76
CA TRP A 5 28.88 -23.56 38.45
C TRP A 5 28.94 -22.61 37.24
N VAL A 6 30.13 -22.10 36.91
CA VAL A 6 30.36 -21.19 35.78
C VAL A 6 30.01 -21.83 34.42
N PRO A 7 30.46 -23.06 34.10
CA PRO A 7 30.11 -23.67 32.81
C PRO A 7 28.62 -24.04 32.72
N LEU A 8 28.00 -24.43 33.84
CA LEU A 8 26.56 -24.74 33.89
C LEU A 8 25.69 -23.50 33.68
N LEU A 9 26.09 -22.35 34.24
CA LEU A 9 25.40 -21.08 34.02
C LEU A 9 25.55 -20.59 32.58
N ALA A 10 26.72 -20.78 31.96
CA ALA A 10 26.96 -20.40 30.56
C ALA A 10 26.09 -21.20 29.58
N ILE A 11 25.94 -22.52 29.80
CA ILE A 11 25.07 -23.38 28.98
C ILE A 11 23.60 -22.97 29.12
N PHE A 12 23.17 -22.60 30.33
CA PHE A 12 21.82 -22.10 30.58
C PHE A 12 21.56 -20.76 29.86
N LEU A 13 22.51 -19.83 29.85
CA LEU A 13 22.37 -18.54 29.16
C LEU A 13 22.36 -18.67 27.62
N LEU A 14 23.13 -19.62 27.07
CA LEU A 14 23.13 -19.91 25.62
C LEU A 14 21.81 -20.53 25.14
N GLY A 15 21.09 -21.26 26.01
CA GLY A 15 19.78 -21.86 25.68
C GLY A 15 18.61 -20.88 25.62
N ILE A 16 18.77 -19.64 26.12
CA ILE A 16 17.71 -18.62 26.16
C ILE A 16 17.82 -17.64 24.99
N SER A 17 18.93 -17.67 24.24
CA SER A 17 19.12 -16.81 23.06
C SER A 17 18.42 -17.41 21.85
N GLN A 18 17.09 -17.27 21.80
CA GLN A 18 16.32 -17.54 20.59
C GLN A 18 16.56 -16.39 19.60
N ALA A 19 17.58 -16.55 18.75
CA ALA A 19 17.75 -15.70 17.59
C ALA A 19 16.56 -15.94 16.64
N HIS A 20 15.57 -15.07 16.69
CA HIS A 20 14.50 -15.08 15.71
C HIS A 20 15.10 -14.50 14.42
N PRO A 21 15.02 -15.20 13.28
CA PRO A 21 15.41 -14.59 12.01
C PRO A 21 14.56 -13.34 11.85
N ILE A 22 15.22 -12.20 11.61
CA ILE A 22 14.51 -11.00 11.17
C ILE A 22 13.82 -11.41 9.86
N PRO A 23 12.49 -11.27 9.76
CA PRO A 23 11.81 -11.53 8.50
C PRO A 23 12.51 -10.74 7.40
N ASP A 24 12.87 -11.42 6.30
CA ASP A 24 13.79 -10.93 5.28
C ASP A 24 13.38 -9.51 4.78
N SER A 25 14.15 -8.49 5.18
CA SER A 25 13.91 -7.08 4.85
C SER A 25 14.35 -6.72 3.43
N SER A 26 14.54 -7.71 2.55
CA SER A 26 14.94 -7.48 1.17
C SER A 26 13.92 -6.61 0.43
N PRO A 27 14.30 -5.42 -0.08
CA PRO A 27 13.42 -4.56 -0.86
C PRO A 27 13.00 -5.20 -2.20
N LEU A 28 13.66 -6.28 -2.62
CA LEU A 28 13.32 -7.04 -3.83
C LEU A 28 12.21 -8.08 -3.61
N LEU A 29 12.04 -8.59 -2.38
CA LEU A 29 10.91 -9.45 -1.98
C LEU A 29 9.71 -8.65 -1.45
N GLN A 30 9.91 -7.37 -1.16
CA GLN A 30 8.92 -6.42 -0.63
C GLN A 30 7.65 -6.27 -1.51
N PHE A 31 7.77 -6.50 -2.82
CA PHE A 31 6.63 -6.42 -3.75
C PHE A 31 5.61 -7.55 -3.59
N GLY A 32 5.95 -8.66 -2.93
CA GLY A 32 5.06 -9.82 -2.75
C GLY A 32 3.96 -9.62 -1.71
N GLY A 33 4.00 -8.55 -0.90
CA GLY A 33 3.04 -8.35 0.17
C GLY A 33 2.91 -6.94 0.72
N GLN A 34 3.65 -5.95 0.20
CA GLN A 34 3.52 -4.58 0.67
C GLN A 34 2.17 -3.99 0.23
N VAL A 35 1.35 -3.70 1.23
CA VAL A 35 0.07 -3.03 1.10
C VAL A 35 0.19 -1.64 1.75
N ARG A 36 -0.19 -0.59 1.02
CA ARG A 36 -0.16 0.79 1.51
C ARG A 36 -1.59 1.33 1.59
N HIS A 37 -2.01 1.73 2.78
CA HIS A 37 -3.24 2.51 2.96
C HIS A 37 -2.94 4.01 2.83
N ARG A 38 -3.64 4.70 1.95
CA ARG A 38 -3.42 6.12 1.61
C ARG A 38 -4.74 6.80 1.26
N HIS A 39 -4.78 8.11 1.47
CA HIS A 39 -5.74 8.98 0.80
C HIS A 39 -4.97 9.67 -0.34
N LEU A 40 -5.35 9.40 -1.60
CA LEU A 40 -4.70 10.06 -2.73
C LEU A 40 -5.24 11.49 -2.83
N TYR A 41 -4.33 12.45 -2.76
CA TYR A 41 -4.62 13.88 -2.76
C TYR A 41 -3.99 14.51 -4.00
N THR A 42 -4.71 15.46 -4.59
CA THR A 42 -4.19 16.31 -5.66
C THR A 42 -4.54 17.75 -5.34
N ASP A 43 -3.64 18.64 -5.72
CA ASP A 43 -3.91 20.05 -5.81
C ASP A 43 -3.43 20.67 -7.12
N ASP A 44 -3.92 21.87 -7.40
CA ASP A 44 -3.41 22.69 -8.49
C ASP A 44 -3.31 24.16 -8.10
N ASN A 45 -2.68 24.96 -8.96
CA ASN A 45 -2.55 26.41 -8.77
C ASN A 45 -3.88 27.18 -8.94
N GLN A 46 -5.01 26.48 -9.12
CA GLN A 46 -6.35 27.04 -9.31
C GLN A 46 -7.25 26.74 -8.10
N ASP A 47 -6.65 26.52 -6.93
CA ASP A 47 -7.32 26.23 -5.66
C ASP A 47 -8.11 24.91 -5.65
N THR A 48 -7.80 23.97 -6.54
CA THR A 48 -8.31 22.60 -6.43
C THR A 48 -7.52 21.91 -5.32
N GLU A 49 -8.20 21.43 -4.27
CA GLU A 49 -7.61 20.59 -3.22
C GLU A 49 -8.56 19.45 -2.93
N VAL A 50 -8.30 18.26 -3.48
CA VAL A 50 -9.24 17.13 -3.39
C VAL A 50 -8.55 15.80 -3.14
N HIS A 51 -9.28 14.92 -2.46
CA HIS A 51 -8.95 13.53 -2.27
C HIS A 51 -9.79 12.66 -3.20
N LEU A 52 -9.19 11.64 -3.80
CA LEU A 52 -9.92 10.67 -4.62
C LEU A 52 -10.81 9.78 -3.74
N GLU A 53 -12.08 9.72 -4.09
CA GLU A 53 -13.11 8.93 -3.40
C GLU A 53 -13.71 7.91 -4.36
N ILE A 54 -13.85 6.66 -3.90
CA ILE A 54 -14.60 5.61 -4.60
C ILE A 54 -15.83 5.30 -3.76
N ARG A 55 -17.02 5.54 -4.33
CA ARG A 55 -18.29 5.32 -3.66
C ARG A 55 -18.79 3.89 -3.82
N GLU A 56 -19.72 3.50 -2.96
CA GLU A 56 -20.33 2.15 -2.96
C GLU A 56 -21.07 1.82 -4.27
N ASP A 57 -21.52 2.82 -5.02
CA ASP A 57 -22.14 2.66 -6.34
C ASP A 57 -21.12 2.51 -7.50
N GLY A 58 -19.84 2.76 -7.24
CA GLY A 58 -18.77 2.74 -8.24
C GLY A 58 -18.45 4.10 -8.84
N THR A 59 -19.10 5.18 -8.41
CA THR A 59 -18.74 6.54 -8.83
C THR A 59 -17.38 6.91 -8.22
N VAL A 60 -16.51 7.54 -9.03
CA VAL A 60 -15.22 8.09 -8.60
C VAL A 60 -15.28 9.61 -8.66
N VAL A 61 -15.00 10.28 -7.55
CA VAL A 61 -15.07 11.75 -7.44
C VAL A 61 -13.94 12.31 -6.59
N GLY A 62 -13.73 13.63 -6.65
CA GLY A 62 -12.91 14.36 -5.70
C GLY A 62 -13.73 14.86 -4.51
N THR A 63 -13.15 14.85 -3.31
CA THR A 63 -13.72 15.43 -2.08
C THR A 63 -12.70 16.31 -1.36
N THR A 64 -13.11 17.45 -0.81
CA THR A 64 -12.21 18.38 -0.12
C THR A 64 -11.70 17.84 1.22
N HIS A 65 -12.37 16.85 1.80
CA HIS A 65 -12.02 16.28 3.10
C HIS A 65 -11.82 14.77 3.00
N ARG A 66 -10.89 14.24 3.80
CA ARG A 66 -10.73 12.79 3.93
C ARG A 66 -12.01 12.17 4.49
N SER A 67 -12.54 11.22 3.75
CA SER A 67 -13.69 10.37 4.09
C SER A 67 -13.27 8.91 4.20
N PRO A 68 -14.08 8.03 4.83
CA PRO A 68 -13.88 6.58 4.75
C PRO A 68 -13.80 6.06 3.31
N GLU A 69 -14.58 6.63 2.40
CA GLU A 69 -14.64 6.29 0.98
C GLU A 69 -13.39 6.74 0.20
N SER A 70 -12.63 7.70 0.73
CA SER A 70 -11.34 8.14 0.19
C SER A 70 -10.14 7.32 0.68
N LEU A 71 -10.34 6.32 1.56
CA LEU A 71 -9.27 5.44 1.99
C LEU A 71 -9.02 4.35 0.94
N LEU A 72 -7.82 4.36 0.39
CA LEU A 72 -7.40 3.49 -0.70
C LEU A 72 -6.30 2.54 -0.25
N GLU A 73 -6.43 1.28 -0.63
CA GLU A 73 -5.39 0.26 -0.54
C GLU A 73 -4.63 0.20 -1.87
N LEU A 74 -3.32 0.48 -1.82
CA LEU A 74 -2.42 0.39 -2.97
C LEU A 74 -1.55 -0.84 -2.80
N LYS A 75 -1.61 -1.75 -3.77
CA LYS A 75 -0.86 -3.01 -3.76
C LYS A 75 -0.12 -3.20 -5.08
N ALA A 76 1.16 -3.57 -4.99
CA ALA A 76 1.96 -3.88 -6.18
C ALA A 76 1.47 -5.17 -6.85
N LEU A 77 1.28 -5.12 -8.17
CA LEU A 77 1.04 -6.30 -9.00
C LEU A 77 2.36 -6.85 -9.56
N LYS A 78 3.25 -5.93 -9.93
CA LYS A 78 4.62 -6.17 -10.42
C LYS A 78 5.42 -4.86 -10.27
N PRO A 79 6.75 -4.85 -10.48
CA PRO A 79 7.53 -3.63 -10.30
C PRO A 79 6.98 -2.44 -11.09
N GLY A 80 6.65 -1.35 -10.40
CA GLY A 80 6.11 -0.11 -10.95
C GLY A 80 4.65 -0.17 -11.42
N VAL A 81 3.94 -1.28 -11.21
CA VAL A 81 2.52 -1.41 -11.58
C VAL A 81 1.71 -1.84 -10.36
N ILE A 82 0.63 -1.12 -10.08
CA ILE A 82 -0.19 -1.29 -8.88
C ILE A 82 -1.65 -1.50 -9.22
N GLN A 83 -2.38 -2.11 -8.29
CA GLN A 83 -3.83 -1.99 -8.18
C GLN A 83 -4.17 -0.98 -7.07
N ILE A 84 -5.32 -0.33 -7.20
CA ILE A 84 -5.87 0.61 -6.22
C ILE A 84 -7.27 0.14 -5.85
N LEU A 85 -7.53 -0.12 -4.56
CA LEU A 85 -8.81 -0.60 -4.04
C LEU A 85 -9.39 0.42 -3.05
N GLY A 86 -10.62 0.88 -3.28
CA GLY A 86 -11.39 1.63 -2.29
C GLY A 86 -11.81 0.70 -1.16
N VAL A 87 -11.24 0.88 0.04
CA VAL A 87 -11.40 -0.05 1.17
C VAL A 87 -12.87 -0.11 1.60
N LYS A 88 -13.48 1.06 1.80
CA LYS A 88 -14.89 1.15 2.24
C LYS A 88 -15.85 0.62 1.18
N ALA A 89 -15.64 0.99 -0.09
CA ALA A 89 -16.52 0.58 -1.19
C ALA A 89 -16.29 -0.87 -1.65
N SER A 90 -15.16 -1.49 -1.29
CA SER A 90 -14.73 -2.80 -1.81
C SER A 90 -14.71 -2.84 -3.35
N ARG A 91 -14.15 -1.78 -3.96
CA ARG A 91 -14.13 -1.59 -5.42
C ARG A 91 -12.75 -1.16 -5.89
N PHE A 92 -12.26 -1.79 -6.96
CA PHE A 92 -11.03 -1.41 -7.64
C PHE A 92 -11.25 -0.12 -8.43
N LEU A 93 -10.30 0.80 -8.34
CA LEU A 93 -10.22 1.91 -9.28
C LEU A 93 -9.86 1.33 -10.65
N CYS A 94 -10.60 1.72 -11.68
CA CYS A 94 -10.37 1.32 -13.05
C CYS A 94 -10.59 2.53 -13.96
N GLN A 95 -10.05 2.47 -15.17
CA GLN A 95 -10.13 3.53 -16.15
C GLN A 95 -10.69 3.00 -17.47
N GLN A 96 -11.65 3.72 -18.04
CA GLN A 96 -12.17 3.47 -19.37
C GLN A 96 -11.19 3.98 -20.45
N PRO A 97 -11.27 3.51 -21.70
CA PRO A 97 -10.39 3.97 -22.77
C PRO A 97 -10.44 5.49 -23.05
N ASP A 98 -11.53 6.16 -22.67
CA ASP A 98 -11.70 7.61 -22.79
C ASP A 98 -11.09 8.39 -21.61
N GLY A 99 -10.48 7.70 -20.64
CA GLY A 99 -9.87 8.27 -19.44
C GLY A 99 -10.80 8.34 -18.23
N THR A 100 -12.09 8.05 -18.38
CA THR A 100 -13.07 8.12 -17.28
C THR A 100 -12.77 7.07 -16.20
N LEU A 101 -12.68 7.51 -14.94
CA LEU A 101 -12.45 6.63 -13.79
C LEU A 101 -13.76 6.06 -13.25
N TYR A 102 -13.73 4.79 -12.83
CA TYR A 102 -14.86 4.11 -12.21
C TYR A 102 -14.41 3.06 -11.18
N GLY A 103 -15.31 2.69 -10.27
CA GLY A 103 -15.11 1.68 -9.25
C GLY A 103 -15.73 0.33 -9.63
N SER A 104 -14.90 -0.67 -9.91
CA SER A 104 -15.34 -2.03 -10.28
C SER A 104 -15.30 -2.99 -9.08
N PRO A 105 -16.32 -3.84 -8.85
CA PRO A 105 -16.25 -4.90 -7.84
C PRO A 105 -15.32 -6.05 -8.25
N HIS A 106 -14.96 -6.15 -9.53
CA HIS A 106 -14.07 -7.19 -10.06
C HIS A 106 -12.81 -6.57 -10.64
N PHE A 107 -11.66 -7.19 -10.38
CA PHE A 107 -10.39 -6.73 -10.91
C PHE A 107 -10.23 -7.11 -12.39
N ASP A 108 -9.96 -6.11 -13.22
CA ASP A 108 -9.59 -6.26 -14.63
C ASP A 108 -8.13 -5.77 -14.81
N PRO A 109 -7.19 -6.63 -15.24
CA PRO A 109 -5.79 -6.22 -15.38
C PRO A 109 -5.54 -5.11 -16.40
N GLU A 110 -6.37 -4.97 -17.44
CA GLU A 110 -6.20 -3.94 -18.46
C GLU A 110 -6.75 -2.60 -17.98
N ALA A 111 -7.93 -2.60 -17.36
CA ALA A 111 -8.59 -1.37 -16.92
C ALA A 111 -8.18 -0.90 -15.51
N CYS A 112 -7.73 -1.80 -14.62
CA CYS A 112 -7.55 -1.51 -13.19
C CYS A 112 -6.08 -1.59 -12.72
N SER A 113 -5.12 -1.64 -13.66
CA SER A 113 -3.69 -1.61 -13.37
C SER A 113 -3.10 -0.25 -13.73
N PHE A 114 -2.41 0.38 -12.79
CA PHE A 114 -1.82 1.72 -12.97
C PHE A 114 -0.30 1.67 -12.87
N ARG A 115 0.39 2.55 -13.60
CA ARG A 115 1.85 2.66 -13.52
C ARG A 115 2.18 3.81 -12.58
N GLU A 116 2.65 3.48 -11.38
CA GLU A 116 3.07 4.49 -10.41
C GLU A 116 4.44 5.05 -10.77
N LEU A 117 4.51 6.38 -10.97
CA LEU A 117 5.74 7.12 -11.24
C LEU A 117 5.84 8.30 -10.28
N LEU A 118 6.94 8.40 -9.55
CA LEU A 118 7.29 9.56 -8.73
C LEU A 118 7.93 10.63 -9.61
N LEU A 119 7.36 11.83 -9.60
CA LEU A 119 7.87 13.00 -10.32
C LEU A 119 8.93 13.75 -9.49
N GLU A 120 9.66 14.66 -10.13
CA GLU A 120 10.70 15.47 -9.49
C GLU A 120 10.18 16.41 -8.40
N ASP A 121 8.90 16.80 -8.50
CA ASP A 121 8.21 17.65 -7.52
C ASP A 121 7.72 16.86 -6.28
N GLY A 122 7.86 15.53 -6.29
CA GLY A 122 7.45 14.65 -5.20
C GLY A 122 6.02 14.11 -5.30
N TYR A 123 5.25 14.47 -6.33
CA TYR A 123 3.93 13.89 -6.58
C TYR A 123 4.06 12.57 -7.36
N ASN A 124 3.09 11.68 -7.16
CA ASN A 124 2.97 10.47 -7.96
C ASN A 124 1.93 10.68 -9.07
N VAL A 125 2.23 10.18 -10.27
CA VAL A 125 1.26 9.95 -11.33
C VAL A 125 1.03 8.44 -11.49
N TYR A 126 -0.18 8.08 -11.93
CA TYR A 126 -0.68 6.70 -11.99
C TYR A 126 -1.21 6.37 -13.38
#